data_AF-A0A2E8PTW2-F1
#
_entry.id   AF-A0A2E8PTW2-F1
#
_cell.length_a   1.000
_cell.length_b   1.000
_cell.length_c   1.000
_cell.angle_alpha   90.00
_cell.angle_beta   90.00
_cell.angle_gamma   90.00
#
_symmetry.space_group_name_H-M   'P 1'
#
loop_
_entity.id
_entity.type
_entity.pdbx_description
1 polymer ?
#
loop_
_entity_poly.entity_id
_entity_poly.type
_entity_poly.pdbx_seq_one_letter_code
_entity_poly.pdbx_strand_id
1 'polypeptide(L)'
;MTAPTSSLIMVKRGYFKPPIRGKLQMYKTLIISGFLLVSAGACNLTQETRFPTAADDEFFKEKPAEDEVFRILITEDEYILRQVAEEDHIFARPSPLARKENHKLFREYDEKWDFMDFTHQGLLRVKLNPQTGMIENVDYEGGKAPRAWQASIMFRDDLMRYEFGFKSGIVQPREFKVRYEWRIKKDPDLTPEEAREKAREFLLDQKT
;
A
#
# COMPACT_ATOMS: atom_id res chain seq x y z
N MET A 1 -3.09 18.58 62.78
CA MET A 1 -3.02 19.65 61.76
C MET A 1 -3.46 19.01 60.44
N THR A 2 -4.76 18.78 60.28
CA THR A 2 -5.73 19.62 59.52
C THR A 2 -5.56 19.48 58.00
N ALA A 3 -6.35 18.58 57.44
CA ALA A 3 -6.87 18.68 56.08
C ALA A 3 -7.82 19.88 55.96
N PRO A 4 -8.10 20.35 54.73
CA PRO A 4 -9.40 20.93 54.44
C PRO A 4 -10.15 20.19 53.33
N THR A 5 -11.39 19.87 53.70
CA THR A 5 -12.53 19.49 52.87
C THR A 5 -13.20 20.75 52.30
N SER A 6 -13.61 20.74 51.03
CA SER A 6 -14.74 21.50 50.48
C SER A 6 -14.83 21.28 48.98
N SER A 7 -15.95 21.29 48.27
CA SER A 7 -17.37 21.01 48.49
C SER A 7 -18.04 21.35 47.14
N LEU A 8 -19.11 20.61 46.80
CA LEU A 8 -19.90 20.76 45.58
C LEU A 8 -20.38 22.21 45.32
N ILE A 9 -20.38 22.64 44.05
CA ILE A 9 -21.48 23.47 43.51
C ILE A 9 -21.84 22.96 42.11
N MET A 10 -23.05 22.40 42.03
CA MET A 10 -23.78 22.02 40.82
C MET A 10 -24.67 23.22 40.44
N VAL A 11 -24.48 23.83 39.25
CA VAL A 11 -25.40 24.86 38.73
C VAL A 11 -26.15 24.33 37.51
N LYS A 12 -27.47 24.36 37.63
CA LYS A 12 -28.47 23.90 36.66
C LYS A 12 -29.01 25.08 35.86
N ARG A 13 -29.41 24.77 34.61
CA ARG A 13 -30.44 25.39 33.75
C ARG A 13 -30.11 26.69 32.99
N GLY A 14 -30.35 26.60 31.68
CA GLY A 14 -30.67 27.72 30.81
C GLY A 14 -30.94 27.27 29.37
N TYR A 15 -32.06 26.60 29.10
CA TYR A 15 -32.56 26.41 27.74
C TYR A 15 -33.22 27.71 27.27
N PHE A 16 -32.64 28.36 26.25
CA PHE A 16 -33.24 29.51 25.59
C PHE A 16 -33.52 29.16 24.13
N LYS A 17 -34.80 29.21 23.75
CA LYS A 17 -35.33 28.93 22.41
C LYS A 17 -35.88 30.23 21.84
N PRO A 18 -35.36 30.76 20.71
CA PRO A 18 -36.04 31.82 19.98
C PRO A 18 -36.91 31.25 18.84
N PRO A 19 -37.89 32.04 18.34
CA PRO A 19 -39.09 31.53 17.68
C PRO A 19 -38.98 31.39 16.16
N ILE A 20 -39.79 30.48 15.60
CA ILE A 20 -40.06 30.31 14.18
C ILE A 20 -41.32 31.12 13.82
N ARG A 21 -41.22 32.08 12.88
CA ARG A 21 -42.17 32.30 11.76
C ARG A 21 -41.87 33.59 11.00
N GLY A 22 -41.69 33.47 9.69
CA GLY A 22 -41.73 34.56 8.72
C GLY A 22 -41.67 33.98 7.30
N LYS A 23 -42.74 34.15 6.53
CA LYS A 23 -43.03 33.52 5.23
C LYS A 23 -42.39 34.24 4.03
N LEU A 24 -42.34 33.49 2.91
CA LEU A 24 -42.36 33.92 1.50
C LEU A 24 -41.09 34.56 0.92
N GLN A 25 -40.47 33.89 -0.06
CA GLN A 25 -40.72 34.19 -1.47
C GLN A 25 -40.15 33.10 -2.40
N MET A 26 -40.97 32.71 -3.38
CA MET A 26 -40.58 31.90 -4.52
C MET A 26 -39.61 32.69 -5.41
N TYR A 27 -38.47 32.09 -5.76
CA TYR A 27 -37.84 32.31 -7.06
C TYR A 27 -37.59 30.96 -7.72
N LYS A 28 -38.43 30.66 -8.71
CA LYS A 28 -38.06 29.84 -9.85
C LYS A 28 -36.82 30.48 -10.47
N THR A 29 -35.84 29.69 -10.92
CA THR A 29 -35.22 29.78 -12.26
C THR A 29 -33.97 28.89 -12.37
N LEU A 30 -33.94 28.12 -13.45
CA LEU A 30 -32.81 27.49 -14.16
C LEU A 30 -32.09 26.27 -13.57
N ILE A 31 -32.63 25.12 -14.00
CA ILE A 31 -31.91 23.89 -14.34
C ILE A 31 -30.72 24.21 -15.25
N ILE A 32 -29.51 23.91 -14.81
CA ILE A 32 -28.40 23.53 -15.70
C ILE A 32 -27.84 22.23 -15.12
N SER A 33 -28.26 21.11 -15.72
CA SER A 33 -27.66 19.81 -15.51
C SER A 33 -26.28 19.79 -16.15
N GLY A 34 -25.28 20.29 -15.41
CA GLY A 34 -23.88 20.05 -15.72
C GLY A 34 -23.54 18.61 -15.33
N PHE A 35 -23.71 17.70 -16.28
CA PHE A 35 -23.23 16.31 -16.20
C PHE A 35 -21.70 16.35 -16.19
N LEU A 36 -21.12 16.58 -15.00
CA LEU A 36 -19.70 16.41 -14.78
C LEU A 36 -19.46 14.91 -14.68
N LEU A 37 -19.26 14.28 -15.84
CA LEU A 37 -18.67 12.97 -16.00
C LEU A 37 -17.22 13.07 -15.48
N VAL A 38 -17.06 13.07 -14.16
CA VAL A 38 -15.82 12.61 -13.56
C VAL A 38 -15.82 11.12 -13.85
N SER A 39 -15.14 10.74 -14.92
CA SER A 39 -14.60 9.39 -15.06
C SER A 39 -13.69 9.18 -13.86
N ALA A 40 -14.29 8.70 -12.76
CA ALA A 40 -13.56 7.96 -11.77
C ALA A 40 -12.97 6.79 -12.56
N GLY A 41 -11.70 6.92 -12.94
CA GLY A 41 -10.87 5.77 -13.20
C GLY A 41 -10.97 4.95 -11.93
N ALA A 42 -11.87 3.96 -11.94
CA ALA A 42 -11.91 2.95 -10.92
C ALA A 42 -10.59 2.19 -11.11
N CYS A 43 -9.53 2.67 -10.44
CA CYS A 43 -8.51 1.76 -9.97
C CYS A 43 -9.31 0.66 -9.27
N ASN A 44 -9.35 -0.53 -9.86
CA ASN A 44 -9.99 -1.70 -9.30
C ASN A 44 -9.24 -2.08 -8.02
N LEU A 45 -9.42 -1.31 -6.96
CA LEU A 45 -8.75 -1.42 -5.67
C LEU A 45 -9.39 -2.52 -4.80
N THR A 46 -9.93 -3.56 -5.44
CA THR A 46 -10.67 -4.67 -4.83
C THR A 46 -10.14 -6.01 -5.30
N GLN A 47 -8.82 -6.17 -5.41
CA GLN A 47 -8.25 -7.50 -5.25
C GLN A 47 -8.18 -7.81 -3.76
N GLU A 48 -9.10 -8.63 -3.28
CA GLU A 48 -8.87 -9.41 -2.07
C GLU A 48 -7.58 -10.21 -2.27
N THR A 49 -6.80 -10.39 -1.20
CA THR A 49 -5.60 -11.23 -1.23
C THR A 49 -6.04 -12.67 -1.42
N ARG A 50 -6.05 -13.10 -2.68
CA ARG A 50 -6.47 -14.42 -3.10
C ARG A 50 -5.26 -15.24 -3.54
N PHE A 51 -5.45 -16.55 -3.60
CA PHE A 51 -4.49 -17.45 -4.21
C PHE A 51 -4.36 -17.16 -5.72
N PRO A 52 -3.19 -17.45 -6.31
CA PRO A 52 -2.99 -17.37 -7.74
C PRO A 52 -4.08 -18.11 -8.51
N THR A 53 -4.54 -17.48 -9.59
CA THR A 53 -5.52 -18.01 -10.53
C THR A 53 -4.87 -18.20 -11.90
N ALA A 54 -5.54 -18.90 -12.82
CA ALA A 54 -5.04 -19.10 -14.18
C ALA A 54 -4.83 -17.78 -14.96
N ALA A 55 -5.57 -16.73 -14.59
CA ALA A 55 -5.50 -15.41 -15.21
C ALA A 55 -4.39 -14.52 -14.63
N ASP A 56 -3.77 -14.91 -13.52
CA ASP A 56 -2.69 -14.14 -12.92
C ASP A 56 -1.40 -14.25 -13.75
N ASP A 57 -0.46 -13.35 -13.46
CA ASP A 57 0.87 -13.35 -14.06
C ASP A 57 1.64 -14.66 -13.79
N GLU A 58 2.51 -15.06 -14.71
CA GLU A 58 3.37 -16.25 -14.55
C GLU A 58 4.20 -16.21 -13.26
N PHE A 59 4.61 -15.00 -12.82
CA PHE A 59 5.27 -14.79 -11.54
C PHE A 59 4.50 -15.38 -10.35
N PHE A 60 3.17 -15.42 -10.40
CA PHE A 60 2.34 -15.99 -9.33
C PHE A 60 2.16 -17.51 -9.46
N LYS A 61 2.46 -18.09 -10.62
CA LYS A 61 2.28 -19.52 -10.91
C LYS A 61 3.51 -20.37 -10.59
N GLU A 62 4.68 -19.74 -10.41
CA GLU A 62 5.89 -20.44 -10.02
C GLU A 62 5.74 -21.15 -8.67
N LYS A 63 6.41 -22.29 -8.50
CA LYS A 63 6.44 -23.00 -7.21
C LYS A 63 6.98 -22.07 -6.10
N PRO A 64 6.28 -21.92 -4.96
CA PRO A 64 6.77 -21.15 -3.83
C PRO A 64 8.10 -21.68 -3.31
N ALA A 65 9.00 -20.77 -2.90
CA ALA A 65 10.18 -21.15 -2.12
C ALA A 65 9.77 -21.62 -0.71
N GLU A 66 10.71 -22.22 -0.01
CA GLU A 66 10.52 -22.60 1.40
C GLU A 66 10.15 -21.36 2.24
N ASP A 67 9.13 -21.52 3.07
CA ASP A 67 8.50 -20.50 3.93
C ASP A 67 7.93 -19.28 3.18
N GLU A 68 7.81 -19.33 1.85
CA GLU A 68 7.22 -18.25 1.06
C GLU A 68 5.69 -18.27 1.14
N VAL A 69 5.11 -17.18 1.65
CA VAL A 69 3.67 -17.08 1.87
C VAL A 69 3.02 -16.08 0.94
N PHE A 70 3.71 -14.99 0.59
CA PHE A 70 3.15 -13.94 -0.24
C PHE A 70 4.06 -13.56 -1.40
N ARG A 71 3.44 -13.07 -2.48
CA ARG A 71 4.09 -12.49 -3.64
C ARG A 71 3.54 -11.11 -3.95
N ILE A 72 4.43 -10.17 -4.25
CA ILE A 72 4.08 -8.81 -4.68
C ILE A 72 4.59 -8.60 -6.10
N LEU A 73 3.69 -8.30 -7.04
CA LEU A 73 4.05 -7.83 -8.38
C LEU A 73 3.74 -6.34 -8.47
N ILE A 74 4.74 -5.57 -8.89
CA ILE A 74 4.63 -4.14 -9.16
C ILE A 74 4.91 -3.91 -10.63
N THR A 75 3.98 -3.24 -11.28
CA THR A 75 4.07 -2.74 -12.64
C THR A 75 3.62 -1.28 -12.65
N GLU A 76 3.80 -0.59 -13.76
CA GLU A 76 3.34 0.79 -13.96
C GLU A 76 1.84 0.99 -13.61
N ASP A 77 1.02 -0.01 -13.93
CA ASP A 77 -0.44 0.06 -13.78
C ASP A 77 -0.96 -0.60 -12.52
N GLU A 78 -0.23 -1.58 -11.99
CA GLU A 78 -0.77 -2.47 -10.97
C GLU A 78 0.24 -2.75 -9.86
N TYR A 79 -0.28 -2.71 -8.63
CA TYR A 79 0.34 -3.28 -7.45
C TYR A 79 -0.52 -4.47 -7.00
N ILE A 80 0.00 -5.69 -7.12
CA ILE A 80 -0.73 -6.93 -6.89
C ILE A 80 -0.06 -7.73 -5.77
N LEU A 81 -0.81 -8.04 -4.72
CA LEU A 81 -0.43 -8.99 -3.69
C LEU A 81 -1.22 -10.30 -3.88
N ARG A 82 -0.51 -11.43 -3.88
CA ARG A 82 -1.09 -12.78 -3.86
C ARG A 82 -0.54 -13.58 -2.70
N GLN A 83 -1.41 -14.41 -2.12
CA GLN A 83 -1.01 -15.40 -1.13
C GLN A 83 -0.72 -16.71 -1.86
N VAL A 84 0.48 -17.28 -1.69
CA VAL A 84 0.92 -18.46 -2.44
C VAL A 84 1.05 -19.72 -1.56
N ALA A 85 0.97 -19.56 -0.24
CA ALA A 85 0.97 -20.66 0.73
C ALA A 85 0.20 -20.29 2.01
N GLU A 86 0.12 -21.22 2.96
CA GLU A 86 -0.41 -21.00 4.31
C GLU A 86 -1.87 -20.49 4.36
N GLU A 87 -2.72 -20.96 3.44
CA GLU A 87 -4.12 -20.54 3.32
C GLU A 87 -4.87 -20.61 4.65
N ASP A 88 -4.66 -21.68 5.40
CA ASP A 88 -5.44 -21.97 6.61
C ASP A 88 -4.97 -21.20 7.84
N HIS A 89 -3.85 -20.48 7.75
CA HIS A 89 -3.21 -19.86 8.90
C HIS A 89 -3.27 -18.34 8.86
N ILE A 90 -2.82 -17.74 7.76
CA ILE A 90 -2.58 -16.30 7.65
C ILE A 90 -3.28 -15.72 6.41
N PHE A 91 -3.64 -14.45 6.46
CA PHE A 91 -4.05 -13.68 5.30
C PHE A 91 -3.58 -12.23 5.47
N ALA A 92 -3.31 -11.55 4.36
CA ALA A 92 -3.01 -10.11 4.39
C ALA A 92 -4.30 -9.31 4.34
N ARG A 93 -4.45 -8.31 5.20
CA ARG A 93 -5.63 -7.45 5.21
C ARG A 93 -5.54 -6.42 4.08
N PRO A 94 -6.65 -6.17 3.35
CA PRO A 94 -6.74 -5.02 2.47
C PRO A 94 -6.49 -3.73 3.26
N SER A 95 -5.35 -3.07 3.03
CA SER A 95 -5.20 -1.65 3.39
C SER A 95 -5.38 -0.81 2.12
N PRO A 96 -6.50 -0.07 2.00
CA PRO A 96 -6.72 0.83 0.87
C PRO A 96 -5.64 1.90 0.75
N LEU A 97 -5.10 2.35 1.89
CA LEU A 97 -4.02 3.33 1.95
C LEU A 97 -2.71 2.74 1.44
N ALA A 98 -2.35 1.53 1.89
CA ALA A 98 -1.14 0.87 1.41
C ALA A 98 -1.18 0.75 -0.12
N ARG A 99 -2.23 0.17 -0.71
CA ARG A 99 -2.22 -0.04 -2.18
C ARG A 99 -2.18 1.25 -3.00
N LYS A 100 -2.93 2.29 -2.61
CA LYS A 100 -2.99 3.53 -3.38
C LYS A 100 -1.72 4.38 -3.21
N GLU A 101 -1.23 4.53 -1.98
CA GLU A 101 -0.04 5.33 -1.72
C GLU A 101 1.23 4.63 -2.23
N ASN A 102 1.30 3.31 -2.08
CA ASN A 102 2.46 2.55 -2.52
C ASN A 102 2.56 2.56 -4.04
N HIS A 103 1.44 2.36 -4.75
CA HIS A 103 1.45 2.45 -6.22
C HIS A 103 1.90 3.83 -6.72
N LYS A 104 1.51 4.92 -6.05
CA LYS A 104 1.99 6.27 -6.38
C LYS A 104 3.50 6.42 -6.17
N LEU A 105 4.03 5.91 -5.06
CA LEU A 105 5.46 5.95 -4.77
C LEU A 105 6.26 5.19 -5.83
N PHE A 106 5.89 3.95 -6.15
CA PHE A 106 6.61 3.16 -7.16
C PHE A 106 6.52 3.80 -8.54
N ARG A 107 5.37 4.38 -8.90
CA ARG A 107 5.20 5.13 -10.16
C ARG A 107 6.15 6.32 -10.29
N GLU A 108 6.36 7.08 -9.22
CA GLU A 108 7.31 8.21 -9.23
C GLU A 108 8.76 7.77 -9.49
N TYR A 109 9.10 6.51 -9.21
CA TYR A 109 10.39 5.93 -9.57
C TYR A 109 10.37 5.26 -10.96
N ASP A 110 9.25 4.67 -11.38
CA ASP A 110 9.07 4.16 -12.75
C ASP A 110 9.39 5.26 -13.77
N GLU A 111 8.82 6.46 -13.61
CA GLU A 111 9.05 7.61 -14.51
C GLU A 111 10.53 8.08 -14.57
N LYS A 112 11.31 7.78 -13.53
CA LYS A 112 12.74 8.09 -13.49
C LYS A 112 13.59 6.98 -14.13
N TRP A 113 13.11 5.74 -14.09
CA TRP A 113 13.87 4.54 -14.44
C TRP A 113 13.41 3.91 -15.76
N ASP A 114 12.34 4.42 -16.37
CA ASP A 114 11.75 4.06 -17.67
C ASP A 114 12.65 4.28 -18.91
N PHE A 115 13.93 4.60 -18.73
CA PHE A 115 14.88 4.72 -19.84
C PHE A 115 15.35 3.36 -20.39
N MET A 116 15.09 2.27 -19.65
CA MET A 116 15.35 0.90 -20.07
C MET A 116 14.39 -0.10 -19.41
N ASP A 117 14.23 -1.27 -20.04
CA ASP A 117 13.55 -2.38 -19.38
C ASP A 117 14.37 -2.84 -18.18
N PHE A 118 13.72 -2.86 -17.02
CA PHE A 118 14.35 -3.23 -15.77
C PHE A 118 13.44 -4.15 -14.96
N THR A 119 14.04 -5.14 -14.32
CA THR A 119 13.33 -6.05 -13.42
C THR A 119 14.11 -6.14 -12.12
N HIS A 120 13.47 -5.74 -11.02
CA HIS A 120 13.99 -5.87 -9.68
C HIS A 120 13.25 -6.97 -8.94
N GLN A 121 13.99 -7.94 -8.40
CA GLN A 121 13.42 -9.05 -7.64
C GLN A 121 14.14 -9.17 -6.30
N GLY A 122 13.41 -9.60 -5.30
CA GLY A 122 13.98 -9.91 -4.00
C GLY A 122 13.09 -10.77 -3.14
N LEU A 123 13.67 -11.25 -2.04
CA LEU A 123 12.98 -12.05 -1.04
C LEU A 123 13.19 -11.40 0.32
N LEU A 124 12.07 -10.99 0.92
CA LEU A 124 12.00 -10.39 2.24
C LEU A 124 11.58 -11.46 3.24
N ARG A 125 12.18 -11.44 4.43
CA ARG A 125 11.83 -12.26 5.57
C ARG A 125 11.06 -11.37 6.55
N VAL A 126 9.83 -11.76 6.83
CA VAL A 126 8.93 -11.07 7.76
C VAL A 126 8.90 -11.85 9.06
N LYS A 127 9.14 -11.15 10.16
CA LYS A 127 8.98 -11.69 11.50
C LYS A 127 7.81 -11.00 12.19
N LEU A 128 6.93 -11.78 12.78
CA LEU A 128 5.76 -11.31 13.48
C LEU A 128 5.90 -11.48 14.99
N ASN A 129 5.30 -10.56 15.73
CA ASN A 129 5.14 -10.67 17.15
C ASN A 129 4.14 -11.79 17.45
N PRO A 130 4.50 -12.81 18.25
CA PRO A 130 3.64 -13.98 18.47
C PRO A 130 2.38 -13.67 19.28
N GLN A 131 2.31 -12.52 19.97
CA GLN A 131 1.16 -12.11 20.77
C GLN A 131 0.23 -11.19 20.00
N THR A 132 0.77 -10.22 19.26
CA THR A 132 -0.04 -9.20 18.57
C THR A 132 -0.26 -9.49 17.09
N GLY A 133 0.57 -10.35 16.49
CA GLY A 133 0.57 -10.59 15.04
C GLY A 133 1.09 -9.41 14.23
N MET A 134 1.56 -8.34 14.87
CA MET A 134 2.17 -7.19 14.20
C MET A 134 3.59 -7.53 13.73
N ILE A 135 4.03 -6.87 12.66
CA ILE A 135 5.37 -7.03 12.14
C ILE A 135 6.39 -6.50 13.15
N GLU A 136 7.30 -7.37 13.60
CA GLU A 136 8.47 -7.00 14.42
C GLU A 136 9.63 -6.56 13.55
N ASN A 137 9.86 -7.27 12.45
CA ASN A 137 10.97 -6.98 11.55
C ASN A 137 10.70 -7.43 10.12
N VAL A 138 11.33 -6.73 9.18
CA VAL A 138 11.40 -7.10 7.77
C VAL A 138 12.85 -6.96 7.32
N ASP A 139 13.47 -8.06 6.95
CA ASP A 139 14.85 -8.11 6.49
C ASP A 139 14.95 -8.71 5.09
N TYR A 140 16.01 -8.35 4.37
CA TYR A 140 16.41 -9.08 3.18
C TYR A 140 16.98 -10.44 3.54
N GLU A 141 16.63 -11.47 2.77
CA GLU A 141 17.30 -12.76 2.92
C GLU A 141 18.82 -12.60 2.66
N GLY A 142 19.62 -12.99 3.66
CA GLY A 142 21.06 -12.73 3.70
C GLY A 142 21.80 -13.20 2.43
N GLY A 143 22.69 -12.34 1.92
CA GLY A 143 23.48 -12.59 0.71
C GLY A 143 22.86 -12.07 -0.58
N LYS A 144 21.61 -11.57 -0.54
CA LYS A 144 20.92 -10.92 -1.67
C LYS A 144 20.73 -9.43 -1.41
N ALA A 145 21.82 -8.72 -1.09
CA ALA A 145 21.77 -7.26 -1.03
C ALA A 145 21.30 -6.74 -2.39
N PRO A 146 20.17 -6.00 -2.47
CA PRO A 146 19.67 -5.64 -3.78
C PRO A 146 20.57 -4.58 -4.40
N ARG A 147 20.79 -4.68 -5.71
CA ARG A 147 21.67 -3.76 -6.45
C ARG A 147 21.24 -2.30 -6.32
N ALA A 148 19.97 -2.07 -6.01
CA ALA A 148 19.37 -0.77 -5.73
C ALA A 148 19.00 -0.68 -4.24
N TRP A 149 19.92 -0.20 -3.41
CA TRP A 149 19.71 -0.06 -1.97
C TRP A 149 18.46 0.76 -1.63
N GLN A 150 18.20 1.84 -2.38
CA GLN A 150 17.01 2.67 -2.20
C GLN A 150 15.71 1.89 -2.48
N ALA A 151 15.64 1.15 -3.59
CA ALA A 151 14.51 0.27 -3.89
C ALA A 151 14.29 -0.72 -2.74
N SER A 152 15.39 -1.23 -2.19
CA SER A 152 15.36 -2.18 -1.08
C SER A 152 14.66 -1.60 0.16
N ILE A 153 15.03 -0.37 0.53
CA ILE A 153 14.40 0.34 1.63
C ILE A 153 12.91 0.54 1.35
N MET A 154 12.55 0.92 0.12
CA MET A 154 11.15 1.12 -0.27
C MET A 154 10.32 -0.15 -0.09
N PHE A 155 10.77 -1.31 -0.58
CA PHE A 155 10.03 -2.58 -0.41
C PHE A 155 9.89 -3.00 1.05
N ARG A 156 10.96 -2.82 1.85
CA ARG A 156 10.89 -3.10 3.28
C ARG A 156 9.84 -2.21 3.96
N ASP A 157 9.90 -0.90 3.72
CA ASP A 157 9.03 0.09 4.36
C ASP A 157 7.57 -0.03 3.86
N ASP A 158 7.38 -0.45 2.61
CA ASP A 158 6.10 -0.86 2.03
C ASP A 158 5.51 -2.07 2.78
N LEU A 159 6.32 -3.12 2.96
CA LEU A 159 5.86 -4.35 3.62
C LEU A 159 5.51 -4.12 5.09
N MET A 160 6.23 -3.23 5.78
CA MET A 160 5.95 -2.81 7.15
C MET A 160 4.56 -2.19 7.35
N ARG A 161 3.90 -1.72 6.27
CA ARG A 161 2.55 -1.13 6.33
C ARG A 161 1.43 -2.17 6.27
N TYR A 162 1.76 -3.44 6.02
CA TYR A 162 0.76 -4.50 5.97
C TYR A 162 0.30 -4.91 7.35
N GLU A 163 -0.99 -5.23 7.43
CA GLU A 163 -1.57 -5.93 8.56
C GLU A 163 -1.89 -7.37 8.14
N PHE A 164 -1.54 -8.33 8.99
CA PHE A 164 -1.88 -9.73 8.80
C PHE A 164 -2.99 -10.15 9.75
N GLY A 165 -3.93 -10.94 9.25
CA GLY A 165 -4.94 -11.64 10.04
C GLY A 165 -4.63 -13.14 10.13
N PHE A 166 -5.14 -13.78 11.19
CA PHE A 166 -4.89 -15.18 11.48
C PHE A 166 -6.21 -15.93 11.67
N LYS A 167 -6.46 -16.97 10.87
CA LYS A 167 -7.76 -17.66 10.83
C LYS A 167 -8.06 -18.41 12.13
N SER A 168 -7.05 -19.05 12.71
CA SER A 168 -7.16 -19.81 13.97
C SER A 168 -7.10 -18.93 15.22
N GLY A 169 -6.87 -17.62 15.07
CA GLY A 169 -6.54 -16.71 16.17
C GLY A 169 -5.13 -16.91 16.75
N ILE A 170 -4.36 -17.87 16.23
CA ILE A 170 -2.97 -18.13 16.61
C ILE A 170 -2.08 -17.51 15.54
N VAL A 171 -1.07 -16.73 15.97
CA VAL A 171 -0.08 -16.13 15.06
C VAL A 171 0.82 -17.23 14.48
N GLN A 172 0.43 -17.75 13.33
CA GLN A 172 1.18 -18.70 12.51
C GLN A 172 1.02 -18.37 11.02
N PRO A 173 2.09 -18.51 10.22
CA PRO A 173 3.47 -18.68 10.68
C PRO A 173 3.98 -17.42 11.42
N ARG A 174 4.94 -17.58 12.32
CA ARG A 174 5.57 -16.44 13.05
C ARG A 174 6.64 -15.75 12.22
N GLU A 175 7.14 -16.46 11.22
CA GLU A 175 8.15 -16.00 10.31
C GLU A 175 7.85 -16.59 8.94
N PHE A 176 7.92 -15.77 7.91
CA PHE A 176 7.65 -16.19 6.54
C PHE A 176 8.39 -15.29 5.55
N LYS A 177 8.40 -15.70 4.29
CA LYS A 177 9.02 -14.96 3.20
C LYS A 177 7.98 -14.33 2.29
N VAL A 178 8.32 -13.14 1.79
CA VAL A 178 7.57 -12.39 0.79
C VAL A 178 8.48 -12.13 -0.39
N ARG A 179 8.14 -12.70 -1.54
CA ARG A 179 8.87 -12.45 -2.78
C ARG A 179 8.26 -11.24 -3.47
N TYR A 180 9.08 -10.35 -3.98
CA TYR A 180 8.60 -9.24 -4.80
C TYR A 180 9.26 -9.24 -6.17
N GLU A 181 8.54 -8.71 -7.14
CA GLU A 181 9.03 -8.40 -8.47
C GLU A 181 8.48 -7.05 -8.92
N TRP A 182 9.38 -6.18 -9.38
CA TRP A 182 9.05 -4.88 -9.91
C TRP A 182 9.57 -4.77 -11.33
N ARG A 183 8.65 -4.55 -12.26
CA ARG A 183 8.91 -4.48 -13.69
C ARG A 183 8.71 -3.05 -14.16
N ILE A 184 9.79 -2.44 -14.61
CA ILE A 184 9.79 -1.15 -15.29
C ILE A 184 9.99 -1.45 -16.77
N LYS A 185 9.11 -0.92 -17.60
CA LYS A 185 9.25 -0.97 -19.05
C LYS A 185 9.88 0.31 -19.53
N LYS A 186 10.67 0.22 -20.59
CA LYS A 186 11.13 1.40 -21.29
C LYS A 186 9.92 2.18 -21.83
N ASP A 187 9.89 3.48 -21.59
CA ASP A 187 8.93 4.38 -22.23
C ASP A 187 9.13 4.31 -23.77
N PRO A 188 8.08 3.91 -24.53
CA PRO A 188 8.16 3.79 -25.98
C PRO A 188 8.39 5.12 -26.70
N ASP A 189 8.00 6.25 -26.09
CA ASP A 189 8.09 7.58 -26.68
C ASP A 189 9.47 8.23 -26.45
N LEU A 190 10.34 7.56 -25.70
CA LEU A 190 11.61 8.09 -25.22
C LEU A 190 12.71 7.97 -26.30
N THR A 191 13.22 9.12 -26.74
CA THR A 191 14.27 9.18 -27.77
C THR A 191 15.59 8.61 -27.24
N PRO A 192 16.51 8.16 -28.13
CA PRO A 192 17.82 7.67 -27.69
C PRO A 192 18.62 8.70 -26.89
N GLU A 193 18.48 9.99 -27.21
CA GLU A 193 19.15 11.10 -26.53
C GLU A 193 18.59 11.31 -25.12
N GLU A 194 17.26 11.34 -24.97
CA GLU A 194 16.60 11.43 -23.66
C GLU A 194 16.91 10.22 -22.78
N ALA A 195 16.96 9.02 -23.37
CA ALA A 195 17.26 7.78 -22.64
C ALA A 195 18.67 7.81 -22.07
N ARG A 196 19.63 8.33 -22.83
CA ARG A 196 21.02 8.51 -22.37
C ARG A 196 21.12 9.53 -21.25
N GLU A 197 20.34 10.61 -21.32
CA GLU A 197 20.36 11.65 -20.29
C GLU A 197 19.74 11.14 -18.97
N LYS A 198 18.56 10.49 -19.02
CA LYS A 198 17.97 9.83 -17.84
C LYS A 198 18.93 8.78 -17.24
N ALA A 199 19.59 7.97 -18.08
CA ALA A 199 20.58 7.01 -17.61
C ALA A 199 21.79 7.68 -16.92
N ARG A 200 22.23 8.83 -17.43
CA ARG A 200 23.32 9.62 -16.83
C ARG A 200 22.92 10.13 -15.45
N GLU A 201 21.71 10.66 -15.30
CA GLU A 201 21.17 11.13 -14.02
C GLU A 201 21.05 9.98 -13.01
N PHE A 202 20.53 8.83 -13.43
CA PHE A 202 20.43 7.63 -12.60
C PHE A 202 21.80 7.19 -12.04
N LEU A 203 22.84 7.16 -12.89
CA LEU A 203 24.20 6.79 -12.48
C LEU A 203 24.84 7.80 -11.52
N LEU A 204 24.44 9.06 -11.58
CA LEU A 204 24.91 10.09 -10.64
C LEU A 204 24.24 9.90 -9.27
N ASP A 205 22.93 9.63 -9.24
CA ASP A 205 22.17 9.40 -8.00
C ASP A 205 22.72 8.21 -7.20
N GLN A 206 23.08 7.10 -7.89
CA GLN A 206 23.62 5.90 -7.24
C GLN A 206 25.02 6.07 -6.60
N LYS A 207 25.75 7.15 -6.89
CA LYS A 207 27.09 7.40 -6.33
C LYS A 207 27.07 8.22 -5.03
N THR A 208 25.92 8.75 -4.65
CA THR A 208 25.69 9.60 -3.47
C THR A 208 25.04 8.80 -2.35
#